data_AF-A0A943KYY8-F1
#
_entry.id   AF-A0A943KYY8-F1
#
_cell.length_a   1.000
_cell.length_b   1.000
_cell.length_c   1.000
_cell.angle_alpha   90.00
_cell.angle_beta   90.00
_cell.angle_gamma   90.00
#
_symmetry.space_group_name_H-M   'P 1'
#
loop_
_entity.id
_entity.type
_entity.pdbx_description
1 polymer ?
#
loop_
_entity_poly.entity_id
_entity_poly.type
_entity_poly.pdbx_seq_one_letter_code
_entity_poly.pdbx_strand_id
1 'polypeptide(L)'
;MLFKELTPKGEELLKEILEVNESDSDRKSEHWHKKFNELTHKDDSRIRSIFSELKDNELLKIMWADNIPYIIEVTNYGYTYFERKQKYIKEEKRLKRREWKIAIISAIVGGLVGLIPYIITLIK
;
A
#
# COMPACT_ATOMS: atom_id res chain seq x y z
N MET A 1 -12.29 3.60 6.21
CA MET A 1 -10.89 3.33 6.64
C MET A 1 -9.97 3.78 5.51
N LEU A 2 -8.99 4.62 5.81
CA LEU A 2 -7.91 4.97 4.89
C LEU A 2 -7.01 3.74 4.74
N PHE A 3 -6.63 3.36 3.52
CA PHE A 3 -5.63 2.32 3.32
C PHE A 3 -4.29 2.83 3.86
N LYS A 4 -3.68 2.08 4.79
CA LYS A 4 -2.36 2.44 5.33
C LYS A 4 -1.29 1.95 4.35
N GLU A 5 -0.78 2.87 3.55
CA GLU A 5 0.30 2.58 2.61
C GLU A 5 1.64 2.51 3.34
N LEU A 6 2.38 1.42 3.11
CA LEU A 6 3.74 1.26 3.59
C LEU A 6 4.70 2.15 2.80
N THR A 7 5.83 2.47 3.42
CA THR A 7 6.99 3.00 2.71
C THR A 7 7.46 2.02 1.63
N PRO A 8 8.10 2.48 0.54
CA PRO A 8 8.65 1.59 -0.49
C PRO A 8 9.57 0.50 0.08
N LYS A 9 10.36 0.85 1.11
CA LYS A 9 11.23 -0.12 1.81
C LYS A 9 10.45 -1.08 2.70
N GLY A 10 9.34 -0.66 3.30
CA GLY A 10 8.40 -1.56 3.96
C GLY A 10 7.80 -2.57 3.00
N GLU A 11 7.41 -2.15 1.79
CA GLU A 11 6.89 -3.06 0.77
C GLU A 11 7.94 -4.05 0.26
N GLU A 12 9.18 -3.61 0.05
CA GLU A 12 10.30 -4.49 -0.29
C GLU A 12 10.53 -5.53 0.81
N LEU A 13 10.61 -5.10 2.08
CA LEU A 13 10.82 -6.02 3.19
C LEU A 13 9.65 -6.99 3.38
N LEU A 14 8.40 -6.54 3.22
CA LEU A 14 7.23 -7.42 3.32
C LEU A 14 7.24 -8.50 2.23
N LYS A 15 7.62 -8.16 0.99
CA LYS A 15 7.75 -9.17 -0.08
C LYS A 15 8.81 -10.20 0.26
N GLU A 16 9.98 -9.75 0.70
CA GLU A 16 11.06 -10.65 1.11
C GLU A 16 10.63 -11.57 2.26
N ILE A 17 9.91 -11.03 3.26
CA ILE A 17 9.36 -11.85 4.35
C ILE A 17 8.40 -12.90 3.81
N LEU A 18 7.51 -12.56 2.88
CA LEU A 18 6.57 -13.50 2.29
C LEU A 18 7.29 -14.61 1.53
N GLU A 19 8.27 -14.26 0.69
CA GLU A 19 9.09 -15.21 -0.08
C GLU A 19 9.87 -16.15 0.85
N VAL A 20 10.52 -15.60 1.87
CA VAL A 20 11.27 -16.40 2.85
C VAL A 20 10.33 -17.26 3.68
N ASN A 21 9.10 -16.80 3.97
CA ASN A 21 8.14 -17.55 4.77
C ASN A 21 7.58 -18.80 4.05
N GLU A 22 7.67 -18.87 2.72
CA GLU A 22 7.35 -20.08 1.94
C GLU A 22 8.43 -21.17 2.05
N SER A 23 9.63 -20.83 2.50
CA SER A 23 10.74 -21.78 2.71
C SER A 23 10.58 -22.61 3.99
N ASP A 24 11.41 -23.65 4.16
CA ASP A 24 11.51 -24.38 5.43
C ASP A 24 12.16 -23.53 6.55
N SER A 25 12.06 -24.00 7.79
CA SER A 25 12.55 -23.28 8.97
C SER A 25 14.04 -22.97 8.94
N ASP A 26 14.85 -23.86 8.37
CA ASP A 26 16.30 -23.75 8.40
C ASP A 26 16.75 -22.66 7.42
N ARG A 27 16.17 -22.64 6.22
CA ARG A 27 16.39 -21.58 5.23
C ARG A 27 15.93 -20.20 5.71
N LYS A 28 14.81 -20.13 6.44
CA LYS A 28 14.36 -18.88 7.07
C LYS A 28 15.42 -18.36 8.04
N SER A 29 15.86 -19.22 8.93
CA SER A 29 16.84 -18.88 9.95
C SER A 29 18.16 -18.42 9.30
N GLU A 30 18.68 -19.19 8.35
CA GLU A 30 19.91 -18.88 7.63
C GLU A 30 19.83 -17.53 6.91
N HIS A 31 18.72 -17.24 6.23
CA HIS A 31 18.50 -15.97 5.53
C HIS A 31 18.62 -14.77 6.46
N TRP A 32 17.90 -14.79 7.58
CA TRP A 32 17.90 -13.68 8.54
C TRP A 32 19.22 -13.56 9.29
N HIS A 33 19.85 -14.69 9.65
CA HIS A 33 21.19 -14.70 10.24
C HIS A 33 22.21 -14.04 9.33
N LYS A 34 22.27 -14.47 8.06
CA LYS A 34 23.20 -13.90 7.08
C LYS A 34 22.94 -12.41 6.90
N LYS A 35 21.68 -12.05 6.68
CA LYS A 35 21.29 -10.66 6.44
C LYS A 35 21.71 -9.76 7.59
N PHE A 36 21.39 -10.09 8.83
CA PHE A 36 21.69 -9.25 9.99
C PHE A 36 23.17 -9.24 10.38
N ASN A 37 23.91 -10.33 10.14
CA ASN A 37 25.36 -10.38 10.41
C ASN A 37 26.18 -9.48 9.47
N GLU A 38 25.68 -9.21 8.27
CA GLU A 38 26.34 -8.36 7.28
C GLU A 38 26.00 -6.87 7.43
N LEU A 39 25.06 -6.51 8.32
CA LEU A 39 24.61 -5.12 8.49
C LEU A 39 25.59 -4.29 9.31
N THR A 40 25.74 -3.03 8.90
CA THR A 40 26.30 -2.00 9.79
C THR A 40 25.28 -1.65 10.88
N HIS A 41 25.74 -1.09 12.01
CA HIS A 41 24.83 -0.59 13.06
C HIS A 41 23.74 0.36 12.54
N LYS A 42 24.07 1.20 11.54
CA LYS A 42 23.11 2.12 10.94
C LYS A 42 22.05 1.39 10.12
N ASP A 43 22.46 0.37 9.37
CA ASP A 43 21.56 -0.40 8.54
C ASP A 43 20.70 -1.36 9.37
N ASP A 44 21.23 -1.89 10.48
CA ASP A 44 20.48 -2.64 11.49
C ASP A 44 19.36 -1.78 12.11
N SER A 45 19.70 -0.57 12.58
CA SER A 45 18.67 0.35 13.10
C SER A 45 17.61 0.68 12.06
N ARG A 46 18.02 0.86 10.79
CA ARG A 46 17.11 1.14 9.68
C ARG A 46 16.16 -0.04 9.41
N ILE A 47 16.66 -1.27 9.29
CA ILE A 47 15.80 -2.43 9.01
C ILE A 47 14.87 -2.73 10.18
N ARG A 48 15.32 -2.55 11.42
CA ARG A 48 14.48 -2.68 12.62
C ARG A 48 13.34 -1.68 12.64
N SER A 49 13.60 -0.44 12.23
CA SER A 49 12.54 0.58 12.07
C SER A 49 11.49 0.15 11.03
N ILE A 50 11.92 -0.48 9.93
CA ILE A 50 10.99 -1.00 8.91
C ILE A 50 10.19 -2.19 9.47
N PHE A 51 10.81 -3.10 10.23
CA PHE A 51 10.07 -4.16 10.92
C PHE A 51 9.02 -3.60 11.91
N SER A 52 9.35 -2.50 12.62
CA SER A 52 8.39 -1.80 13.46
C SER A 52 7.24 -1.23 12.64
N GLU A 53 7.50 -0.63 11.47
CA GLU A 53 6.45 -0.17 10.56
C GLU A 53 5.48 -1.31 10.18
N LEU A 54 6.01 -2.48 9.80
CA LEU A 54 5.19 -3.64 9.45
C LEU A 54 4.36 -4.16 10.63
N LYS A 55 4.93 -4.15 11.84
CA LYS A 55 4.25 -4.53 13.08
C LYS A 55 3.15 -3.54 13.45
N ASP A 56 3.42 -2.24 13.37
CA ASP A 56 2.47 -1.16 13.70
C ASP A 56 1.29 -1.11 12.72
N ASN A 57 1.50 -1.61 11.51
CA ASN A 57 0.46 -1.84 10.51
C ASN A 57 -0.25 -3.19 10.63
N GLU A 58 0.03 -3.96 11.69
CA GLU A 58 -0.56 -5.28 11.99
C GLU A 58 -0.34 -6.33 10.88
N LEU A 59 0.71 -6.14 10.07
CA LEU A 59 1.00 -7.03 8.93
C LEU A 59 1.79 -8.27 9.36
N LEU A 60 2.51 -8.16 10.48
CA LEU A 60 3.25 -9.26 11.07
C LEU A 60 3.30 -9.13 12.58
N LYS A 61 3.59 -10.25 13.24
CA LYS A 61 4.11 -10.29 14.61
C LYS A 61 5.58 -10.71 14.53
N ILE A 62 6.42 -10.03 15.30
CA ILE A 62 7.85 -10.29 15.36
C ILE A 62 8.31 -10.45 16.80
N MET A 63 9.10 -11.49 17.04
CA MET A 63 9.86 -11.67 18.27
C MET A 63 11.34 -11.65 17.93
N TRP A 64 12.08 -10.78 18.62
CA TRP A 64 13.51 -10.62 18.45
C TRP A 64 14.26 -11.52 19.44
N ALA A 65 15.36 -12.12 18.99
CA ALA A 65 16.47 -12.48 19.86
C ALA A 65 17.40 -11.25 20.02
N ASP A 66 18.61 -11.42 20.56
CA ASP A 66 19.55 -10.31 20.77
C ASP A 66 19.77 -9.49 19.48
N ASN A 67 20.18 -10.13 18.39
CA ASN A 67 20.61 -9.42 17.18
C ASN A 67 19.81 -9.77 15.91
N ILE A 68 18.88 -10.72 15.97
CA ILE A 68 18.17 -11.25 14.80
C ILE A 68 16.68 -11.47 15.10
N PRO A 69 15.82 -11.42 14.07
CA PRO A 69 14.43 -11.84 14.22
C PRO A 69 14.37 -13.36 14.45
N TYR A 70 13.76 -13.78 15.55
CA TYR A 70 13.64 -15.19 15.92
C TYR A 70 12.32 -15.80 15.45
N ILE A 71 11.21 -15.07 15.64
CA ILE A 71 9.89 -15.47 15.12
C ILE A 71 9.33 -14.34 14.28
N ILE A 72 8.92 -14.66 13.06
CA ILE A 72 8.15 -13.77 12.19
C ILE A 72 6.87 -14.52 11.79
N GLU A 73 5.73 -14.07 12.29
CA GLU A 73 4.41 -14.60 11.96
C GLU A 73 3.68 -13.56 11.10
N VAL A 74 3.50 -13.86 9.81
CA VAL A 74 2.75 -12.99 8.90
C VAL A 74 1.25 -13.12 9.18
N THR A 75 0.56 -12.00 9.38
CA THR A 75 -0.88 -12.00 9.60
C THR A 75 -1.65 -12.12 8.28
N ASN A 76 -2.95 -12.41 8.35
CA ASN A 76 -3.82 -12.36 7.16
C ASN A 76 -3.78 -10.99 6.46
N TYR A 77 -3.56 -9.90 7.21
CA TYR A 77 -3.40 -8.57 6.61
C TYR A 77 -2.08 -8.40 5.88
N GLY A 78 -1.00 -9.02 6.36
CA GLY A 78 0.30 -9.08 5.67
C GLY A 78 0.20 -9.83 4.34
N TYR A 79 -0.38 -11.04 4.34
CA TYR A 79 -0.56 -11.83 3.12
C TYR A 79 -1.40 -11.12 2.06
N THR A 80 -2.46 -10.42 2.47
CA THR A 80 -3.39 -9.75 1.56
C THR A 80 -3.03 -8.29 1.27
N TYR A 81 -1.91 -7.79 1.79
CA TYR A 81 -1.54 -6.37 1.70
C TYR A 81 -1.52 -5.85 0.26
N PHE A 82 -0.80 -6.52 -0.64
CA PHE A 82 -0.65 -6.08 -2.03
C PHE A 82 -1.96 -6.13 -2.81
N GLU A 83 -2.80 -7.14 -2.57
CA GLU A 83 -4.12 -7.21 -3.18
C GLU A 83 -5.03 -6.06 -2.72
N ARG A 84 -5.01 -5.77 -1.41
CA ARG A 84 -5.76 -4.67 -0.82
C ARG A 84 -5.28 -3.33 -1.36
N LYS A 85 -3.96 -3.13 -1.51
CA LYS A 85 -3.36 -1.95 -2.15
C LYS A 85 -3.90 -1.75 -3.56
N GLN A 86 -3.90 -2.82 -4.37
CA GLN A 86 -4.40 -2.74 -5.75
C GLN A 86 -5.90 -2.44 -5.82
N LYS A 87 -6.70 -3.06 -4.94
CA LYS A 87 -8.14 -2.77 -4.83
C LYS A 87 -8.38 -1.31 -4.47
N TYR A 88 -7.64 -0.77 -3.50
CA TYR A 88 -7.72 0.63 -3.10
C TYR A 88 -7.40 1.58 -4.27
N ILE A 89 -6.28 1.36 -4.96
CA ILE A 89 -5.88 2.17 -6.14
C ILE A 89 -6.95 2.11 -7.24
N LYS A 90 -7.53 0.94 -7.49
CA LYS A 90 -8.59 0.76 -8.49
C LYS A 90 -9.87 1.52 -8.11
N GLU A 91 -10.24 1.50 -6.84
CA GLU A 91 -11.41 2.22 -6.33
C GLU A 91 -11.20 3.73 -6.37
N GLU A 92 -10.02 4.22 -5.99
CA GLU A 92 -9.67 5.64 -6.06
C GLU A 92 -9.74 6.15 -7.51
N LYS A 93 -9.16 5.40 -8.46
CA LYS A 93 -9.30 5.70 -9.90
C LYS A 93 -10.75 5.68 -10.37
N ARG A 94 -11.57 4.77 -9.83
CA ARG A 94 -13.01 4.68 -10.17
C ARG A 94 -13.77 5.90 -9.65
N LEU A 95 -13.49 6.36 -8.43
CA LEU A 95 -14.10 7.56 -7.85
C LEU A 95 -13.73 8.80 -8.65
N LYS A 96 -12.44 9.01 -8.92
CA LYS A 96 -11.96 10.10 -9.79
C LYS A 96 -12.67 10.10 -11.15
N ARG A 97 -12.83 8.94 -11.80
CA ARG A 97 -13.60 8.84 -13.05
C ARG A 97 -15.07 9.21 -12.90
N ARG A 98 -15.71 8.88 -11.78
CA ARG A 98 -17.12 9.25 -11.53
C ARG A 98 -17.26 10.76 -11.37
N GLU A 99 -16.36 11.39 -10.63
CA GLU A 99 -16.33 12.85 -10.47
C GLU A 99 -16.18 13.55 -11.83
N TRP A 100 -15.24 13.09 -12.65
CA TRP A 100 -15.06 13.61 -14.01
C TRP A 100 -16.30 13.44 -14.88
N LYS A 101 -16.98 12.29 -14.80
CA LYS A 101 -18.24 12.07 -15.54
C LYS A 101 -19.33 13.05 -15.11
N ILE A 102 -19.47 13.29 -13.80
CA ILE A 102 -20.46 14.24 -13.27
C ILE A 102 -20.12 15.66 -13.74
N ALA A 103 -18.85 16.06 -13.69
CA ALA A 103 -18.42 17.38 -14.15
C ALA A 103 -18.78 17.61 -15.64
N ILE A 104 -18.51 16.63 -16.51
CA ILE A 104 -18.84 16.69 -17.93
C ILE A 104 -20.36 16.82 -18.13
N ILE A 105 -21.17 16.00 -17.46
CA ILE A 105 -22.63 16.07 -17.56
C ILE A 105 -23.14 17.45 -17.10
N SER A 106 -22.60 17.97 -16.00
CA SER A 106 -22.98 19.29 -15.50
C SER A 106 -22.64 20.42 -16.48
N ALA A 107 -21.50 20.34 -17.16
CA ALA A 107 -21.07 21.34 -18.13
C ALA A 107 -21.98 21.35 -19.37
N ILE A 108 -22.40 20.17 -19.84
CA ILE A 108 -23.35 20.05 -20.97
C ILE A 108 -24.70 20.65 -20.58
N VAL A 109 -25.25 20.28 -19.42
CA VAL A 109 -26.55 20.80 -18.95
C VAL A 109 -26.48 22.31 -18.73
N GLY A 110 -25.43 22.81 -18.07
CA GLY A 110 -25.22 24.24 -17.87
C GLY A 110 -25.07 25.02 -19.18
N GLY A 111 -24.36 24.46 -20.15
CA GLY A 111 -24.22 25.04 -21.49
C GLY A 111 -25.56 25.12 -22.22
N LEU A 112 -26.37 24.06 -22.20
CA LEU A 112 -27.70 24.06 -22.81
C LEU A 112 -28.62 25.11 -22.16
N VAL A 113 -28.68 25.15 -20.82
CA VAL A 113 -29.50 26.13 -20.09
C VAL A 113 -29.02 27.57 -20.36
N GLY A 114 -27.72 27.79 -20.40
CA GLY A 114 -27.13 29.11 -20.68
C GLY A 114 -27.37 29.62 -22.11
N LEU A 115 -27.62 28.73 -23.07
CA LEU A 115 -27.91 29.09 -24.47
C LEU A 115 -29.40 29.39 -24.73
N ILE A 116 -30.31 29.01 -23.82
CA ILE A 116 -31.76 29.25 -23.97
C ILE A 116 -32.08 30.74 -24.23
N PRO A 117 -31.57 31.71 -23.45
CA PRO A 117 -31.84 33.13 -23.68
C PRO A 117 -31.37 33.61 -25.06
N TYR A 118 -30.20 33.14 -25.52
CA TYR A 118 -29.63 33.51 -26.83
C TYR A 118 -30.48 32.96 -27.99
N ILE A 119 -30.92 31.70 -27.90
CA ILE A 119 -31.78 31.10 -28.92
C ILE A 119 -33.11 31.84 -29.02
N ILE A 120 -33.69 32.26 -27.88
CA ILE A 120 -34.93 33.06 -27.85
C ILE A 120 -34.73 34.42 -28.56
N THR A 121 -33.57 35.05 -28.42
CA THR A 121 -33.28 36.31 -29.13
C THR A 121 -33.11 36.14 -30.64
N LEU A 122 -32.80 34.94 -31.13
CA LEU A 122 -32.55 34.68 -32.55
C LEU A 122 -33.84 34.33 -33.33
N ILE A 123 -34.87 33.85 -32.64
CA ILE A 123 -36.17 33.45 -33.21
C ILE A 123 -37.14 34.64 -33.33
N LYS A 124 -36.83 35.75 -32.65
CA LYS A 124 -37.63 36.98 -32.61
C LYS A 124 -37.23 37.95 -33.71
#